data_AF-K7G407-F1
#
_entry.id   AF-K7G407-F1
#
_cell.length_a   1.000
_cell.length_b   1.000
_cell.length_c   1.000
_cell.angle_alpha   90.00
_cell.angle_beta   90.00
_cell.angle_gamma   90.00
#
_symmetry.space_group_name_H-M   'P 1'
#
loop_
_entity.id
_entity.type
_entity.pdbx_description
1 polymer ?
#
loop_
_entity_poly.entity_id
_entity_poly.type
_entity_poly.pdbx_seq_one_letter_code
_entity_poly.pdbx_strand_id
1 'polypeptide(L)'
;MHTGDPKQDLAYERQYEQQTYQVIPEVIKNFIQYFHKTVSDLIDQKVYELQASRVSSDVIDQKVYEIQDIYENSWTKLTERFFKNTPWPEAEAIAPQVGNDAVFLILYKELYYRHIYAAGIRKGFPPLLCFL
;
A
#
# COMPACT_ATOMS: atom_id res chain seq x y z
N MET A 1 22.67 -3.64 -35.52
CA MET A 1 21.95 -4.44 -36.54
C MET A 1 20.55 -4.64 -36.01
N HIS A 2 19.59 -3.86 -36.53
CA HIS A 2 18.18 -3.94 -36.17
C HIS A 2 17.57 -5.02 -37.08
N THR A 3 17.17 -6.15 -36.52
CA THR A 3 16.76 -7.35 -37.28
C THR A 3 15.48 -7.13 -38.10
N GLY A 4 14.76 -6.01 -37.92
CA GLY A 4 13.57 -5.68 -38.72
C GLY A 4 12.46 -6.73 -38.60
N ASP A 5 12.52 -7.58 -37.57
CA ASP A 5 11.56 -8.64 -37.31
C ASP A 5 10.45 -8.08 -36.41
N PRO A 6 9.24 -7.84 -36.93
CA PRO A 6 8.18 -7.13 -36.21
C PRO A 6 7.76 -7.84 -34.91
N LYS A 7 8.02 -9.15 -34.79
CA LYS A 7 7.69 -9.92 -33.58
C LYS A 7 8.63 -9.63 -32.43
N GLN A 8 9.90 -9.38 -32.73
CA GLN A 8 10.91 -9.13 -31.72
C GLN A 8 10.74 -7.72 -31.14
N ASP A 9 10.41 -6.76 -32.00
CA ASP A 9 10.06 -5.40 -31.58
C ASP A 9 8.77 -5.39 -30.75
N LEU A 10 7.72 -6.14 -31.14
CA LEU A 10 6.49 -6.27 -30.34
C LEU A 10 6.71 -6.93 -28.97
N ALA A 11 7.63 -7.89 -28.89
CA ALA A 11 7.97 -8.55 -27.63
C ALA A 11 8.78 -7.62 -26.73
N TYR A 12 9.69 -6.83 -27.32
CA TYR A 12 10.47 -5.82 -26.62
C TYR A 12 9.60 -4.68 -26.12
N GLU A 13 8.68 -4.16 -26.95
CA GLU A 13 7.68 -3.17 -26.53
C GLU A 13 6.75 -3.73 -25.45
N ARG A 14 6.24 -4.96 -25.57
CA ARG A 14 5.45 -5.58 -24.50
C ARG A 14 6.25 -5.76 -23.22
N GLN A 15 7.53 -6.15 -23.30
CA GLN A 15 8.38 -6.26 -22.12
C GLN A 15 8.69 -4.90 -21.52
N TYR A 16 8.91 -3.87 -22.35
CA TYR A 16 9.17 -2.50 -21.92
C TYR A 16 7.93 -1.85 -21.30
N GLU A 17 6.75 -2.06 -21.88
CA GLU A 17 5.46 -1.65 -21.32
C GLU A 17 5.13 -2.41 -20.03
N GLN A 18 5.37 -3.73 -19.97
CA GLN A 18 5.18 -4.50 -18.74
C GLN A 18 6.17 -4.08 -17.64
N GLN A 19 7.41 -3.77 -17.99
CA GLN A 19 8.41 -3.24 -17.06
C GLN A 19 8.05 -1.84 -16.59
N THR A 20 7.59 -0.95 -17.49
CA THR A 20 7.26 0.44 -17.14
C THR A 20 6.01 0.55 -16.26
N TYR A 21 5.05 -0.39 -16.39
CA TYR A 21 3.85 -0.44 -15.54
C TYR A 21 4.09 -0.97 -14.12
N GLN A 22 5.24 -1.56 -13.81
CA GLN A 22 5.52 -2.23 -12.53
C GLN A 22 6.53 -1.50 -11.64
N VAL A 23 7.20 -0.45 -12.14
CA VAL A 23 8.14 0.32 -11.30
C VAL A 23 7.37 1.24 -10.38
N ILE A 24 7.04 0.73 -9.19
CA ILE A 24 6.49 1.52 -8.09
C ILE A 24 7.43 2.71 -7.83
N PRO A 25 6.96 3.96 -7.90
CA PRO A 25 7.81 5.12 -7.64
C PRO A 25 8.45 5.04 -6.25
N GLU A 26 9.69 5.51 -6.10
CA GLU A 26 10.43 5.38 -4.84
C GLU A 26 9.69 6.03 -3.67
N VAL A 27 8.99 7.14 -3.91
CA VAL A 27 8.17 7.81 -2.88
C VAL A 27 7.05 6.91 -2.35
N ILE A 28 6.48 6.06 -3.21
CA ILE A 28 5.42 5.12 -2.86
C ILE A 28 6.01 3.95 -2.08
N LYS A 29 7.19 3.44 -2.48
CA LYS A 29 7.91 2.42 -1.70
C LYS A 29 8.25 2.92 -0.30
N ASN A 30 8.80 4.13 -0.20
CA ASN A 30 9.15 4.75 1.08
C ASN A 30 7.94 4.92 1.98
N PHE A 31 6.80 5.34 1.40
CA PHE A 31 5.55 5.43 2.13
C PHE A 31 5.09 4.07 2.65
N ILE A 32 5.08 3.03 1.80
CA ILE A 32 4.65 1.67 2.19
C ILE A 32 5.56 1.12 3.30
N GLN A 33 6.87 1.29 3.17
CA GLN A 33 7.84 0.85 4.19
C GLN A 33 7.67 1.60 5.50
N TYR A 34 7.47 2.93 5.46
CA TYR A 34 7.22 3.73 6.64
C TYR A 34 5.93 3.30 7.34
N PHE A 35 4.86 3.12 6.57
CA PHE A 35 3.58 2.69 7.10
C PHE A 35 3.65 1.29 7.74
N HIS A 36 4.30 0.34 7.05
CA HIS A 36 4.56 -0.98 7.59
C HIS A 36 5.31 -0.89 8.91
N LYS A 37 6.43 -0.15 8.94
CA LYS A 37 7.22 0.04 10.15
C LYS A 37 6.40 0.61 11.30
N THR A 38 5.59 1.65 11.07
CA THR A 38 4.78 2.27 12.14
C THR A 38 3.73 1.31 12.68
N VAL A 39 3.09 0.50 11.83
CA VAL A 39 2.12 -0.51 12.24
C VAL A 39 2.80 -1.64 13.02
N SER A 40 3.92 -2.16 12.53
CA SER A 40 4.68 -3.21 13.23
C SER A 40 5.20 -2.71 14.58
N ASP A 41 5.79 -1.51 14.64
CA ASP A 41 6.29 -0.90 15.87
C ASP A 41 5.15 -0.75 16.91
N LEU A 42 3.92 -0.38 16.48
CA LEU A 42 2.75 -0.30 17.36
C LEU A 42 2.32 -1.68 17.88
N ILE A 43 2.30 -2.70 17.03
CA ILE A 43 1.92 -4.07 17.40
C ILE A 43 2.93 -4.62 18.41
N ASP A 44 4.23 -4.50 18.12
CA ASP A 44 5.31 -4.97 18.99
C ASP A 44 5.24 -4.28 20.35
N GLN A 45 4.98 -2.97 20.36
CA GLN A 45 4.82 -2.22 21.59
C GLN A 45 3.60 -2.69 22.40
N LYS A 46 2.45 -2.90 21.76
CA LYS A 46 1.25 -3.45 22.43
C LYS A 46 1.51 -4.86 22.97
N VAL A 47 2.23 -5.71 22.23
CA VAL A 47 2.59 -7.06 22.67
C VAL A 47 3.50 -7.00 23.90
N TYR A 48 4.51 -6.14 23.90
CA TYR A 48 5.41 -5.96 25.04
C TYR A 48 4.66 -5.43 26.28
N GLU A 49 3.79 -4.44 26.12
CA GLU A 49 3.00 -3.88 27.22
C GLU A 49 2.04 -4.90 27.84
N LEU A 50 1.37 -5.71 27.00
CA LEU A 50 0.53 -6.82 27.45
C LEU A 50 1.34 -7.85 28.25
N GLN A 51 2.56 -8.16 27.83
CA GLN A 51 3.46 -9.07 28.55
C GLN A 51 4.00 -8.46 29.85
N ALA A 52 4.27 -7.15 29.85
CA ALA A 52 4.85 -6.45 31.00
C ALA A 52 3.82 -6.01 32.06
N SER A 53 2.51 -6.19 31.80
CA SER A 53 1.42 -5.65 32.64
C SER A 53 1.59 -4.15 32.94
N ARG A 54 2.15 -3.42 31.98
CA ARG A 54 2.41 -1.98 32.05
C ARG A 54 1.76 -1.34 30.85
N VAL A 55 0.87 -0.37 31.08
CA VAL A 55 0.28 0.43 30.01
C VAL A 55 1.02 1.76 29.98
N SER A 56 1.76 2.03 28.91
CA SER A 56 2.38 3.34 28.68
C SER A 56 1.62 4.04 27.56
N SER A 57 0.48 4.66 27.93
CA SER A 57 -0.47 5.28 26.99
C SER A 57 0.21 6.26 26.02
N ASP A 58 1.14 7.08 26.51
CA ASP A 58 1.67 8.22 25.75
C ASP A 58 2.36 7.82 24.44
N VAL A 59 3.09 6.71 24.44
CA VAL A 59 3.83 6.25 23.26
C VAL A 59 2.91 5.56 22.26
N ILE A 60 1.91 4.81 22.75
CA ILE A 60 0.87 4.22 21.92
C ILE A 60 0.06 5.33 21.25
N ASP A 61 -0.35 6.34 22.01
CA ASP A 61 -1.16 7.43 21.51
C ASP A 61 -0.41 8.16 20.39
N GLN A 62 0.88 8.46 20.59
CA GLN A 62 1.72 9.03 19.54
C GLN A 62 1.74 8.17 18.26
N LYS A 63 1.89 6.85 18.39
CA LYS A 63 1.90 5.93 17.24
C LYS A 63 0.55 5.86 16.54
N VAL A 64 -0.55 5.90 17.29
CA VAL A 64 -1.91 5.96 16.76
C VAL A 64 -2.11 7.26 15.98
N TYR A 65 -1.65 8.41 16.50
CA TYR A 65 -1.69 9.68 15.78
C TYR A 65 -0.87 9.65 14.48
N GLU A 66 0.33 9.06 14.50
CA GLU A 66 1.15 8.90 13.29
C GLU A 66 0.42 8.06 12.23
N ILE A 67 -0.21 6.95 12.64
CA ILE A 67 -1.01 6.12 11.74
C ILE A 67 -2.20 6.92 11.21
N GLN A 68 -2.91 7.66 12.05
CA GLN A 68 -4.04 8.48 11.61
C GLN A 68 -3.61 9.52 10.55
N ASP A 69 -2.48 10.20 10.77
CA ASP A 69 -1.93 11.14 9.78
C ASP A 69 -1.56 10.45 8.46
N ILE A 70 -1.03 9.22 8.53
CA ILE A 70 -0.76 8.41 7.34
C ILE A 70 -2.05 8.16 6.55
N TYR A 71 -3.13 7.79 7.23
CA TYR A 71 -4.43 7.49 6.61
C TYR A 71 -5.11 8.73 6.02
N GLU A 72 -5.15 9.83 6.76
CA GLU A 72 -5.95 11.00 6.40
C GLU A 72 -5.18 11.94 5.46
N ASN A 73 -3.89 12.16 5.72
CA ASN A 73 -3.08 13.14 5.00
C ASN A 73 -2.17 12.49 3.96
N SER A 74 -1.28 11.59 4.39
CA SER A 74 -0.22 11.08 3.51
C SER A 74 -0.78 10.20 2.38
N TRP A 75 -1.67 9.26 2.71
CA TRP A 75 -2.33 8.39 1.74
C TRP A 75 -3.15 9.20 0.74
N THR A 76 -4.01 10.12 1.22
CA THR A 76 -4.84 10.98 0.37
C THR A 76 -3.99 11.79 -0.61
N LYS A 77 -2.92 12.43 -0.11
CA LYS A 77 -2.02 13.25 -0.93
C LYS A 77 -1.26 12.44 -1.98
N LEU A 78 -0.80 11.24 -1.66
CA LEU A 78 -0.12 10.36 -2.63
C LEU A 78 -1.11 9.79 -3.65
N THR A 79 -2.30 9.42 -3.20
CA THR A 79 -3.39 8.95 -4.04
C THR A 79 -3.77 10.01 -5.06
N GLU A 80 -3.98 11.26 -4.63
CA GLU A 80 -4.26 12.37 -5.51
C GLU A 80 -3.09 12.72 -6.44
N ARG A 81 -1.84 12.43 -6.08
CA ARG A 81 -0.70 12.77 -6.95
C ARG A 81 -0.40 11.71 -7.99
N PHE A 82 -0.47 10.44 -7.62
CA PHE A 82 0.02 9.33 -8.43
C PHE A 82 -1.07 8.35 -8.88
N PHE A 83 -2.21 8.30 -8.18
CA PHE A 83 -3.23 7.26 -8.32
C PHE A 83 -4.66 7.83 -8.50
N LYS A 84 -4.81 9.02 -9.13
CA LYS A 84 -6.16 9.61 -9.35
C LYS A 84 -7.09 8.72 -10.17
N ASN A 85 -6.57 8.12 -11.23
CA ASN A 85 -7.31 7.34 -12.21
C ASN A 85 -6.80 5.90 -12.32
N THR A 86 -5.85 5.53 -11.47
CA THR A 86 -5.11 4.28 -11.54
C THR A 86 -5.09 3.69 -10.14
N PRO A 87 -5.39 2.41 -9.97
CA PRO A 87 -5.34 1.80 -8.64
C PRO A 87 -3.90 1.80 -8.11
N TRP A 88 -3.78 1.76 -6.77
CA TRP A 88 -2.50 1.51 -6.11
C TRP A 88 -1.94 0.14 -6.49
N PRO A 89 -0.66 -0.16 -6.19
CA PRO A 89 -0.09 -1.48 -6.43
C PRO A 89 -0.88 -2.58 -5.70
N GLU A 90 -1.01 -3.75 -6.31
CA GLU A 90 -1.62 -4.90 -5.64
C GLU A 90 -0.81 -5.32 -4.41
N ALA A 91 -1.50 -5.86 -3.40
CA ALA A 91 -0.86 -6.31 -2.16
C ALA A 91 0.26 -7.34 -2.42
N GLU A 92 0.07 -8.21 -3.42
CA GLU A 92 1.05 -9.22 -3.84
C GLU A 92 2.35 -8.61 -4.40
N ALA A 93 2.25 -7.44 -5.05
CA ALA A 93 3.41 -6.74 -5.59
C ALA A 93 4.25 -6.07 -4.50
N ILE A 94 3.62 -5.68 -3.38
CA ILE A 94 4.31 -5.01 -2.26
C ILE A 94 4.70 -5.99 -1.15
N ALA A 95 4.08 -7.17 -1.09
CA ALA A 95 4.36 -8.24 -0.11
C ALA A 95 5.86 -8.51 0.11
N PRO A 96 6.69 -8.72 -0.94
CA PRO A 96 8.12 -8.94 -0.74
C PRO A 96 8.86 -7.72 -0.14
N GLN A 97 8.33 -6.51 -0.30
CA GLN A 97 8.95 -5.28 0.26
C GLN A 97 8.67 -5.12 1.75
N VAL A 98 7.57 -5.68 2.24
CA VAL A 98 7.13 -5.61 3.65
C VAL A 98 7.38 -6.93 4.39
N GLY A 99 8.24 -7.79 3.87
CA GLY A 99 8.57 -9.07 4.50
C GLY A 99 7.39 -10.06 4.59
N ASN A 100 6.39 -9.92 3.72
CA ASN A 100 5.15 -10.71 3.74
C ASN A 100 4.37 -10.62 5.07
N ASP A 101 4.41 -9.48 5.76
CA ASP A 101 3.59 -9.25 6.96
C ASP A 101 2.10 -9.33 6.60
N ALA A 102 1.46 -10.44 7.00
CA ALA A 102 0.06 -10.70 6.70
C ALA A 102 -0.89 -9.68 7.34
N VAL A 103 -0.57 -9.19 8.55
CA VAL A 103 -1.41 -8.21 9.26
C VAL A 103 -1.37 -6.89 8.51
N PHE A 104 -0.18 -6.43 8.14
CA PHE A 104 -0.02 -5.24 7.34
C PHE A 104 -0.67 -5.37 5.95
N LEU A 105 -0.51 -6.52 5.27
CA LEU A 105 -1.08 -6.75 3.95
C LEU A 105 -2.61 -6.74 3.95
N ILE A 106 -3.26 -7.25 5.01
CA ILE A 106 -4.71 -7.13 5.17
C ILE A 106 -5.10 -5.66 5.31
N LEU A 107 -4.41 -4.93 6.16
CA LEU A 107 -4.67 -3.52 6.44
C LEU A 107 -4.43 -2.63 5.20
N TYR A 108 -3.41 -2.95 4.40
CA TYR A 108 -3.17 -2.35 3.09
C TYR A 108 -4.30 -2.65 2.07
N LYS A 109 -4.79 -3.90 2.03
CA LYS A 109 -5.92 -4.26 1.15
C LYS A 109 -7.18 -3.45 1.48
N GLU A 110 -7.49 -3.24 2.75
CA GLU A 110 -8.61 -2.39 3.16
C GLU A 110 -8.48 -0.96 2.62
N LEU A 111 -7.29 -0.36 2.73
CA LEU A 111 -6.96 0.96 2.17
C LEU A 111 -7.09 1.00 0.64
N TYR A 112 -6.53 0.01 -0.03
CA TYR A 112 -6.59 -0.16 -1.47
C TYR A 112 -8.05 -0.22 -1.97
N TYR A 113 -8.86 -1.06 -1.34
CA TYR A 113 -10.27 -1.19 -1.70
C TYR A 113 -11.05 0.09 -1.39
N ARG A 114 -10.83 0.73 -0.23
CA ARG A 114 -11.44 2.02 0.10
C ARG A 114 -11.19 3.06 -0.99
N HIS A 115 -9.96 3.14 -1.50
CA HIS A 115 -9.62 4.04 -2.60
C HIS A 115 -10.37 3.69 -3.89
N ILE A 116 -10.38 2.42 -4.30
CA ILE A 116 -11.06 1.97 -5.52
C ILE A 116 -12.57 2.26 -5.46
N TYR A 117 -13.21 2.02 -4.31
CA TYR A 117 -14.62 2.33 -4.10
C TYR A 117 -14.88 3.84 -4.12
N ALA A 118 -14.09 4.63 -3.39
CA ALA A 118 -14.25 6.08 -3.34
C ALA A 118 -13.98 6.75 -4.69
N ALA A 119 -13.00 6.26 -5.46
CA ALA A 119 -12.66 6.77 -6.79
C ALA A 119 -13.65 6.30 -7.88
N GLY A 120 -14.61 5.42 -7.55
CA GLY A 120 -15.57 4.89 -8.53
C GLY A 120 -14.91 4.02 -9.62
N ILE A 121 -13.72 3.47 -9.35
CA ILE A 121 -13.04 2.51 -10.24
C ILE A 121 -13.84 1.21 -10.17
N ARG A 122 -14.93 1.12 -10.93
CA ARG A 122 -15.84 -0.02 -10.96
C ARG A 122 -15.11 -1.28 -11.41
N LYS A 123 -14.68 -2.11 -10.46
CA LYS A 123 -14.68 -3.56 -10.63
C LYS A 123 -15.75 -4.11 -9.69
N GLY A 124 -16.84 -4.61 -10.28
CA GLY A 124 -18.11 -4.86 -9.60
C GLY A 124 -18.00 -5.73 -8.35
N PHE A 125 -18.15 -5.11 -7.18
CA PHE A 125 -18.27 -5.79 -5.89
C PHE A 125 -19.44 -5.21 -5.06
N PRO A 126 -20.05 -6.00 -4.15
CA PRO A 126 -21.30 -5.65 -3.48
C PRO A 126 -21.12 -4.65 -2.32
N PRO A 127 -22.13 -3.81 -2.04
CA PRO A 127 -22.07 -2.60 -1.21
C PRO A 127 -21.94 -2.78 0.33
N LEU A 128 -21.61 -3.96 0.83
CA LEU A 128 -21.76 -4.27 2.27
C LEU A 128 -20.63 -3.77 3.19
N LEU A 129 -19.53 -3.23 2.65
CA LEU A 129 -18.40 -2.75 3.46
C LEU A 129 -18.45 -1.25 3.79
N CYS A 130 -19.53 -0.54 3.44
CA CYS A 130 -19.70 0.89 3.80
C CYS A 130 -20.08 1.14 5.29
N PHE A 131 -20.12 0.13 6.16
CA PHE A 131 -20.66 0.25 7.52
C PHE A 131 -19.72 -0.18 8.67
N LEU A 132 -18.40 -0.30 8.43
CA LEU A 132 -17.40 -0.47 9.49
C LEU A 132 -16.46 0.73 9.55
#